data_AF-A0A854QBN3-F1
#
_entry.id   AF-A0A854QBN3-F1
#
_cell.length_a   1.000
_cell.length_b   1.000
_cell.length_c   1.000
_cell.angle_alpha   90.00
_cell.angle_beta   90.00
_cell.angle_gamma   90.00
#
_symmetry.space_group_name_H-M   'P 1'
#
loop_
_entity.id
_entity.type
_entity.pdbx_description
1 polymer ?
#
loop_
_entity_poly.entity_id
_entity_poly.type
_entity_poly.pdbx_seq_one_letter_code
_entity_poly.pdbx_strand_id
1 'polypeptide(L)'
;MAPPTVLSSPLLSLESINILLTSPAPQTVDVRIQLLSAKILALSNLPLSPACLLDVQKTRFQLGKTYLRDKFDLKCAEIELSMVQRECKELARRKSYKADELGHYPNQENTGKETVLEDEALQNQANELKVEAMRLLVEVEEGLGRPGRAATWRSLIEAAVKDA
;
A
#
# COMPACT_ATOMS: atom_id res chain seq x y z
N MET A 1 7.79 12.16 -23.31
CA MET A 1 6.66 12.71 -22.54
C MET A 1 7.23 13.35 -21.28
N ALA A 2 7.08 14.66 -21.12
CA ALA A 2 7.54 15.35 -19.92
C ALA A 2 6.59 15.05 -18.75
N PRO A 3 7.09 14.92 -17.51
CA PRO A 3 6.23 14.75 -16.34
C PRO A 3 5.37 16.01 -16.13
N PRO A 4 4.13 15.88 -15.62
CA PRO A 4 3.27 17.03 -15.35
C PRO A 4 3.89 17.96 -14.30
N THR A 5 3.83 19.26 -14.58
CA THR A 5 4.48 20.40 -13.89
C THR A 5 4.16 20.54 -12.39
N VAL A 6 3.23 19.75 -11.86
CA VAL A 6 2.82 19.79 -10.44
C VAL A 6 3.87 19.11 -9.54
N LEU A 7 4.75 18.26 -10.10
CA LEU A 7 5.70 17.43 -9.35
C LEU A 7 7.04 18.12 -9.00
N SER A 8 7.25 19.38 -9.37
CA SER A 8 8.51 20.10 -9.15
C SER A 8 8.41 21.29 -8.18
N SER A 9 7.24 21.51 -7.57
CA SER A 9 7.03 22.67 -6.70
C SER A 9 7.38 22.36 -5.24
N PRO A 10 8.32 23.09 -4.61
CA PRO A 10 8.69 22.92 -3.20
C PRO A 10 7.57 23.33 -2.21
N LEU A 11 6.40 23.73 -2.71
CA LEU A 11 5.25 24.18 -1.93
C LEU A 11 4.21 23.07 -1.63
N LEU A 12 4.35 21.89 -2.23
CA LEU A 12 3.45 20.75 -1.98
C LEU A 12 4.02 19.85 -0.89
N SER A 13 3.83 20.25 0.36
CA SER A 13 4.07 19.37 1.51
C SER A 13 3.11 18.18 1.50
N LEU A 14 3.49 17.09 2.17
CA LEU A 14 2.61 15.92 2.38
C LEU A 14 1.26 16.33 3.00
N GLU A 15 1.28 17.32 3.89
CA GLU A 15 0.09 17.90 4.51
C GLU A 15 -0.82 18.56 3.46
N SER A 16 -0.28 19.43 2.60
CA SER A 16 -1.04 20.05 1.52
C SER A 16 -1.66 19.02 0.58
N ILE A 17 -0.92 17.96 0.24
CA ILE A 17 -1.42 16.87 -0.61
C ILE A 17 -2.58 16.13 0.09
N ASN A 18 -2.46 15.85 1.38
CA ASN A 18 -3.53 15.21 2.15
C ASN A 18 -4.78 16.08 2.20
N ILE A 19 -4.65 17.39 2.48
CA ILE A 19 -5.76 18.35 2.49
C ILE A 19 -6.50 18.31 1.15
N LEU A 20 -5.75 18.39 0.04
CA LEU A 20 -6.32 18.32 -1.30
C LEU A 20 -7.03 16.98 -1.55
N LEU A 21 -6.43 15.84 -1.21
CA LEU A 21 -7.04 14.52 -1.39
C LEU A 21 -8.32 14.31 -0.57
N THR A 22 -8.42 14.95 0.60
CA THR A 22 -9.59 14.91 1.48
C THR A 22 -10.64 15.98 1.18
N SER A 23 -10.31 16.95 0.31
CA SER A 23 -11.21 18.05 -0.02
C SER A 23 -12.52 17.52 -0.62
N PRO A 24 -13.69 17.98 -0.14
CA PRO A 24 -14.98 17.60 -0.71
C PRO A 24 -15.23 18.25 -2.08
N ALA A 25 -14.36 19.18 -2.51
CA ALA A 25 -14.47 19.80 -3.82
C ALA A 25 -14.31 18.75 -4.93
N PRO A 26 -15.12 18.81 -6.01
CA PRO A 26 -14.98 17.91 -7.14
C PRO A 26 -13.56 17.97 -7.72
N GLN A 27 -12.90 16.82 -7.80
CA GLN A 27 -11.60 16.67 -8.44
C GLN A 27 -11.76 15.81 -9.68
N THR A 28 -11.07 16.20 -10.75
CA THR A 28 -10.97 15.33 -11.92
C THR A 28 -10.13 14.10 -11.58
N VAL A 29 -10.39 12.99 -12.28
CA VAL A 29 -9.66 11.72 -12.09
C VAL A 29 -8.15 11.92 -12.29
N ASP A 30 -7.74 12.71 -13.27
CA ASP A 30 -6.31 12.98 -13.53
C ASP A 30 -5.66 13.80 -12.42
N VAL A 31 -6.35 14.77 -11.82
CA VAL A 31 -5.83 15.52 -10.66
C VAL A 31 -5.68 14.59 -9.47
N ARG A 32 -6.67 13.72 -9.21
CA ARG A 32 -6.59 12.73 -8.13
C ARG A 32 -5.41 11.78 -8.31
N ILE A 33 -5.19 11.30 -9.53
CA ILE A 33 -4.02 10.47 -9.88
C ILE A 33 -2.72 11.22 -9.59
N GLN A 34 -2.58 12.47 -10.05
CA GLN A 34 -1.38 13.28 -9.81
C GLN A 34 -1.12 13.48 -8.32
N LEU A 35 -2.15 13.77 -7.52
CA LEU A 35 -2.03 13.94 -6.07
C LEU A 35 -1.63 12.64 -5.37
N LEU A 36 -2.20 11.50 -5.75
CA LEU A 36 -1.82 10.20 -5.19
C LEU A 36 -0.39 9.81 -5.56
N SER A 37 0.03 10.04 -6.82
CA SER A 37 1.42 9.84 -7.24
C SER A 37 2.39 10.76 -6.50
N ALA A 38 2.04 12.04 -6.31
CA ALA A 38 2.83 12.96 -5.52
C ALA A 38 2.95 12.52 -4.05
N LYS A 39 1.85 12.02 -3.46
CA LYS A 39 1.86 11.47 -2.10
C LYS A 39 2.79 10.26 -1.97
N ILE A 40 2.78 9.33 -2.93
CA ILE A 40 3.70 8.19 -2.96
C ILE A 40 5.15 8.67 -2.97
N LEU A 41 5.48 9.65 -3.83
CA LEU A 41 6.83 10.21 -3.93
C LEU A 41 7.25 10.88 -2.61
N ALA A 42 6.37 11.70 -2.02
CA ALA A 42 6.63 12.35 -0.75
C ALA A 42 6.89 11.35 0.38
N LEU A 43 6.03 10.32 0.51
CA LEU A 43 6.18 9.27 1.52
C LEU A 43 7.45 8.43 1.30
N SER A 44 7.84 8.19 0.05
CA SER A 44 9.02 7.39 -0.28
C SER A 44 10.35 8.11 0.03
N ASN A 45 10.32 9.43 0.21
CA ASN A 45 11.47 10.25 0.62
C ASN A 45 11.61 10.38 2.15
N LEU A 46 10.66 9.84 2.93
CA LEU A 46 10.72 9.80 4.40
C LEU A 46 11.50 8.56 4.88
N PRO A 47 11.95 8.53 6.15
CA PRO A 47 12.55 7.34 6.74
C PRO A 47 11.65 6.11 6.57
N LEU A 48 12.19 5.02 6.02
CA LEU A 48 11.46 3.80 5.63
C LEU A 48 11.09 2.92 6.83
N SER A 49 10.36 3.48 7.79
CA SER A 49 9.73 2.69 8.86
C SER A 49 8.65 1.76 8.29
N PRO A 50 8.34 0.62 8.94
CA PRO A 50 7.28 -0.27 8.49
C PRO A 50 5.92 0.42 8.33
N ALA A 51 5.58 1.35 9.23
CA ALA A 51 4.37 2.16 9.14
C ALA A 51 4.36 3.07 7.89
N CYS A 52 5.47 3.76 7.62
CA CYS A 52 5.59 4.61 6.43
C CYS A 52 5.50 3.78 5.13
N LEU A 53 6.12 2.60 5.10
CA LEU A 53 6.02 1.67 3.97
C LEU A 53 4.56 1.22 3.76
N LEU A 54 3.85 0.90 4.83
CA LEU A 54 2.44 0.54 4.76
C LEU A 54 1.60 1.71 4.21
N ASP A 55 1.88 2.95 4.61
CA ASP A 55 1.19 4.14 4.09
C ASP A 55 1.46 4.39 2.59
N VAL A 56 2.68 4.11 2.12
CA VAL A 56 2.98 4.09 0.67
C VAL A 56 2.08 3.07 -0.02
N GLN A 57 1.96 1.86 0.52
CA GLN A 57 1.13 0.82 -0.09
C GLN A 57 -0.37 1.14 -0.02
N LYS A 58 -0.87 1.72 1.08
CA LYS A 58 -2.25 2.22 1.16
C LYS A 58 -2.52 3.27 0.08
N THR A 59 -1.56 4.16 -0.17
CA THR A 59 -1.69 5.18 -1.22
C THR A 59 -1.65 4.56 -2.63
N ARG A 60 -0.73 3.62 -2.88
CA ARG A 60 -0.69 2.85 -4.15
C ARG A 60 -1.97 2.06 -4.39
N PHE A 61 -2.55 1.48 -3.35
CA PHE A 61 -3.82 0.78 -3.45
C PHE A 61 -4.96 1.71 -3.88
N GLN A 62 -5.06 2.91 -3.30
CA GLN A 62 -6.01 3.92 -3.76
C GLN A 62 -5.76 4.35 -5.20
N LEU A 63 -4.50 4.49 -5.60
CA LEU A 63 -4.14 4.81 -6.98
C LEU A 63 -4.56 3.70 -7.95
N GLY A 64 -4.30 2.44 -7.61
CA GLY A 64 -4.75 1.28 -8.37
C GLY A 64 -6.28 1.21 -8.50
N LYS A 65 -7.02 1.51 -7.43
CA LYS A 65 -8.48 1.63 -7.47
C LYS A 65 -8.96 2.73 -8.41
N THR A 66 -8.34 3.91 -8.37
CA THR A 66 -8.71 5.02 -9.26
C THR A 66 -8.41 4.67 -10.72
N TYR A 67 -7.29 4.00 -11.01
CA TYR A 67 -7.03 3.49 -12.36
C TYR A 67 -8.08 2.47 -12.83
N LEU A 68 -8.47 1.53 -11.96
CA LEU A 68 -9.44 0.48 -12.30
C LEU A 68 -10.86 1.03 -12.49
N ARG A 69 -11.34 1.87 -11.56
CA ARG A 69 -12.76 2.25 -11.46
C ARG A 69 -13.10 3.55 -12.15
N ASP A 70 -12.20 4.53 -12.07
CA ASP A 70 -12.51 5.90 -12.49
C ASP A 70 -11.90 6.20 -13.86
N LYS A 71 -10.68 5.71 -14.10
CA LYS A 71 -9.96 5.92 -15.37
C LYS A 71 -10.11 4.78 -16.38
N PHE A 72 -10.47 3.57 -15.91
CA PHE A 72 -10.52 2.34 -16.69
C PHE A 72 -9.19 1.97 -17.37
N ASP A 73 -8.06 2.35 -16.77
CA ASP A 73 -6.72 1.95 -17.23
C ASP A 73 -6.27 0.69 -16.50
N LEU A 74 -6.63 -0.46 -17.08
CA LEU A 74 -6.36 -1.77 -16.48
C LEU A 74 -4.86 -2.08 -16.35
N LYS A 75 -4.01 -1.53 -17.23
CA LYS A 75 -2.56 -1.77 -17.16
C LYS A 75 -1.93 -1.01 -16.01
N CYS A 76 -2.29 0.26 -15.84
CA CYS A 76 -1.82 1.04 -14.69
C CYS A 76 -2.38 0.47 -13.37
N ALA A 77 -3.63 0.01 -13.36
CA ALA A 77 -4.20 -0.68 -12.21
C ALA A 77 -3.43 -1.97 -11.86
N GLU A 78 -3.10 -2.82 -12.85
CA GLU A 78 -2.30 -4.04 -12.65
C GLU A 78 -0.96 -3.72 -11.98
N ILE A 79 -0.25 -2.70 -12.49
CA ILE A 79 1.07 -2.30 -12.00
C ILE A 79 1.00 -1.91 -10.53
N GLU A 80 0.11 -0.98 -10.18
CA GLU A 80 0.00 -0.47 -8.81
C GLU A 80 -0.45 -1.56 -7.83
N LEU A 81 -1.46 -2.34 -8.18
CA LEU A 81 -1.98 -3.40 -7.31
C LEU A 81 -0.99 -4.56 -7.14
N SER A 82 -0.20 -4.88 -8.17
CA SER A 82 0.86 -5.89 -8.09
C SER A 82 2.00 -5.45 -7.16
N MET A 83 2.35 -4.16 -7.16
CA MET A 83 3.30 -3.62 -6.18
C MET A 83 2.76 -3.73 -4.76
N VAL A 84 1.51 -3.34 -4.52
CA VAL A 84 0.88 -3.49 -3.19
C VAL A 84 0.91 -4.93 -2.72
N GLN A 85 0.50 -5.89 -3.56
CA GLN A 85 0.53 -7.31 -3.23
C GLN A 85 1.93 -7.78 -2.82
N ARG A 86 2.96 -7.41 -3.60
CA ARG A 86 4.35 -7.81 -3.35
C ARG A 86 4.90 -7.20 -2.07
N GLU A 87 4.80 -5.89 -1.93
CA GLU A 87 5.40 -5.17 -0.81
C GLU A 87 4.70 -5.48 0.51
N CYS A 88 3.36 -5.60 0.50
CA CYS A 88 2.62 -6.02 1.70
C CYS A 88 2.90 -7.46 2.10
N LYS A 89 3.18 -8.37 1.15
CA LYS A 89 3.66 -9.72 1.47
C LYS A 89 4.98 -9.67 2.23
N GLU A 90 5.92 -8.83 1.81
CA GLU A 90 7.21 -8.71 2.48
C GLU A 90 7.09 -8.02 3.84
N LEU A 91 6.27 -6.97 3.96
CA LEU A 91 5.94 -6.35 5.26
C LEU A 91 5.34 -7.37 6.23
N ALA A 92 4.41 -8.20 5.76
CA ALA A 92 3.78 -9.21 6.59
C ALA A 92 4.69 -10.42 6.92
N ARG A 93 5.86 -10.56 6.27
CA ARG A 93 6.83 -11.62 6.57
C ARG A 93 7.93 -11.19 7.53
N ARG A 94 8.07 -9.88 7.79
CA ARG A 94 9.06 -9.38 8.75
C ARG A 94 8.70 -9.91 10.13
N LYS A 95 9.43 -10.94 10.57
CA LYS A 95 9.42 -11.38 11.96
C LYS A 95 10.05 -10.27 12.80
N SER A 96 9.51 -10.04 14.00
CA SER A 96 10.17 -9.21 15.01
C SER A 96 11.56 -9.78 15.29
N TYR A 97 12.59 -9.20 14.67
CA TYR A 97 13.99 -9.55 14.90
C TYR A 97 14.46 -8.91 16.21
N LYS A 98 13.79 -9.18 17.32
CA LYS A 98 14.22 -8.76 18.66
C LYS A 98 13.73 -9.75 19.72
N ALA A 99 14.35 -10.93 19.75
CA ALA A 99 14.31 -11.77 20.96
C ALA A 99 15.66 -12.44 21.28
N ASP A 100 16.58 -12.61 20.32
CA ASP A 100 17.78 -13.43 20.53
C ASP A 100 19.14 -12.70 20.59
N GLU A 101 19.19 -11.37 20.44
CA GLU A 101 20.50 -10.67 20.29
C GLU A 101 20.79 -9.49 21.23
N LEU A 102 20.13 -9.38 22.39
CA LEU A 102 20.56 -8.43 23.42
C LEU A 102 20.48 -9.07 24.81
N GLY A 103 21.63 -9.57 25.24
CA GLY A 103 21.85 -9.95 26.62
C GLY A 103 21.60 -8.79 27.58
N HIS A 104 20.86 -9.12 28.64
CA HIS A 104 21.11 -8.63 29.99
C HIS A 104 21.05 -7.11 30.23
N TYR A 105 19.84 -6.55 30.29
CA TYR A 105 19.53 -5.44 31.23
C TYR A 105 18.09 -5.61 31.76
N PRO A 106 17.86 -5.57 33.09
CA PRO A 106 16.52 -5.62 33.65
C PRO A 106 15.89 -4.22 33.72
N ASN A 107 14.56 -4.18 33.64
CA ASN A 107 13.63 -3.04 33.79
C ASN A 107 13.21 -2.29 32.52
N GLN A 108 12.37 -2.92 31.68
CA GLN A 108 11.30 -2.24 30.92
C GLN A 108 10.27 -3.27 30.38
N GLU A 109 9.54 -3.94 31.29
CA GLU A 109 8.54 -4.96 30.90
C GLU A 109 7.30 -4.38 30.18
N ASN A 110 7.07 -3.07 30.24
CA ASN A 110 5.95 -2.42 29.55
C ASN A 110 6.29 -2.01 28.11
N THR A 111 7.53 -1.59 27.84
CA THR A 111 7.93 -1.06 26.51
C THR A 111 8.05 -2.16 25.46
N GLY A 112 8.45 -3.37 25.85
CA GLY A 112 8.55 -4.51 24.92
C GLY A 112 7.20 -5.08 24.46
N LYS A 113 6.15 -5.00 25.31
CA LYS A 113 4.81 -5.50 24.95
C LYS A 113 4.10 -4.57 23.97
N GLU A 114 4.24 -3.26 24.15
CA GLU A 114 3.65 -2.26 23.27
C GLU A 114 4.21 -2.36 21.83
N THR A 115 5.53 -2.51 21.68
CA THR A 115 6.16 -2.66 20.36
C THR A 115 5.75 -3.94 19.63
N VAL A 116 5.53 -5.04 20.36
CA VAL A 116 5.10 -6.32 19.76
C VAL A 116 3.66 -6.23 19.26
N LEU A 117 2.77 -5.59 20.02
CA LEU A 117 1.38 -5.37 19.61
C LEU A 117 1.28 -4.43 18.40
N GLU A 118 2.11 -3.39 18.33
CA GLU A 118 2.18 -2.50 17.17
C GLU A 118 2.68 -3.21 15.91
N ASP A 119 3.72 -4.05 16.04
CA ASP A 119 4.25 -4.85 14.93
C ASP A 119 3.21 -5.87 14.41
N GLU A 120 2.48 -6.53 15.32
CA GLU A 120 1.41 -7.47 14.96
C GLU A 120 0.24 -6.74 14.25
N ALA A 121 -0.16 -5.57 14.76
CA ALA A 121 -1.20 -4.76 14.11
C ALA A 121 -0.79 -4.31 12.71
N LEU A 122 0.49 -3.93 12.51
CA LEU A 122 1.02 -3.57 11.19
C LEU A 122 1.05 -4.78 10.24
N GLN A 123 1.45 -5.95 10.74
CA GLN A 123 1.45 -7.20 9.98
C GLN A 123 0.04 -7.59 9.52
N ASN A 124 -0.95 -7.46 10.41
CA ASN A 124 -2.35 -7.71 10.10
C ASN A 124 -2.88 -6.75 9.04
N GLN A 125 -2.66 -5.44 9.20
CA GLN A 125 -3.04 -4.44 8.20
C GLN A 125 -2.37 -4.69 6.83
N ALA A 126 -1.10 -5.08 6.82
CA ALA A 126 -0.40 -5.43 5.58
C ALA A 126 -1.03 -6.66 4.91
N ASN A 127 -1.38 -7.70 5.68
CA ASN A 127 -2.04 -8.88 5.17
C ASN A 127 -3.43 -8.59 4.59
N GLU A 128 -4.23 -7.77 5.28
CA GLU A 128 -5.54 -7.33 4.80
C GLU A 128 -5.40 -6.58 3.47
N LEU A 129 -4.53 -5.57 3.41
CA LEU A 129 -4.31 -4.77 2.21
C LEU A 129 -3.80 -5.62 1.03
N LYS A 130 -2.93 -6.60 1.30
CA LYS A 130 -2.46 -7.59 0.31
C LYS A 130 -3.64 -8.39 -0.27
N VAL A 131 -4.53 -8.91 0.57
CA VAL A 131 -5.69 -9.70 0.13
C VAL A 131 -6.66 -8.83 -0.67
N GLU A 132 -6.91 -7.60 -0.23
CA GLU A 132 -7.74 -6.67 -1.00
C GLU A 132 -7.14 -6.33 -2.37
N ALA A 133 -5.83 -6.11 -2.45
CA ALA A 133 -5.16 -5.89 -3.73
C ALA A 133 -5.29 -7.09 -4.66
N MET A 134 -5.17 -8.32 -4.14
CA MET A 134 -5.40 -9.54 -4.94
C MET A 134 -6.83 -9.63 -5.46
N ARG A 135 -7.85 -9.23 -4.67
CA ARG A 135 -9.25 -9.21 -5.13
C ARG A 135 -9.44 -8.26 -6.32
N LEU A 136 -8.84 -7.08 -6.27
CA LEU A 136 -8.90 -6.14 -7.41
C LEU A 136 -8.06 -6.64 -8.61
N LEU A 137 -6.96 -7.34 -8.38
CA LEU A 137 -6.20 -7.97 -9.45
C LEU A 137 -7.02 -9.03 -10.19
N VAL A 138 -7.90 -9.79 -9.52
CA VAL A 138 -8.83 -10.69 -10.21
C VAL A 138 -9.64 -9.92 -11.26
N GLU A 139 -10.24 -8.80 -10.88
CA GLU A 139 -11.06 -7.98 -11.79
C GLU A 139 -10.23 -7.39 -12.94
N VAL A 140 -9.00 -6.95 -12.66
CA VAL A 140 -8.06 -6.47 -13.67
C VAL A 140 -7.73 -7.56 -14.68
N GLU A 141 -7.41 -8.77 -14.22
CA GLU A 141 -7.07 -9.90 -15.11
C GLU A 141 -8.27 -10.31 -15.98
N GLU A 142 -9.48 -10.30 -15.43
CA GLU A 142 -10.69 -10.57 -16.19
C GLU A 142 -10.97 -9.51 -17.23
N GLY A 143 -10.84 -8.23 -16.86
CA GLY A 143 -10.99 -7.11 -17.79
C GLY A 143 -9.94 -7.11 -18.91
N LEU A 144 -8.75 -7.69 -18.65
CA LEU A 144 -7.69 -7.87 -19.65
C LEU A 144 -7.84 -9.18 -20.45
N GLY A 145 -8.88 -9.99 -20.21
CA GLY A 145 -9.10 -11.25 -20.92
C GLY A 145 -8.12 -12.36 -20.54
N ARG A 146 -7.61 -12.36 -19.30
CA ARG A 146 -6.62 -13.32 -18.78
C ARG A 146 -7.21 -14.17 -17.63
N PRO A 147 -8.26 -14.98 -17.90
CA PRO A 147 -8.98 -15.72 -16.85
C PRO A 147 -8.12 -16.73 -16.09
N GLY A 148 -7.07 -17.27 -16.73
CA GLY A 148 -6.12 -18.17 -16.06
C GLY A 148 -5.38 -17.48 -14.91
N ARG A 149 -4.93 -16.23 -15.11
CA ARG A 149 -4.29 -15.43 -14.03
C ARG A 149 -5.31 -15.04 -12.96
N ALA A 150 -6.54 -14.70 -13.35
CA ALA A 150 -7.63 -14.43 -12.41
C ALA A 150 -7.90 -15.64 -11.49
N ALA A 151 -7.93 -16.87 -12.04
CA ALA A 151 -8.07 -18.09 -11.27
C ALA A 151 -6.90 -18.32 -10.29
N THR A 152 -5.67 -18.03 -10.71
CA THR A 152 -4.50 -18.06 -9.79
C THR A 152 -4.68 -17.12 -8.61
N TRP A 153 -5.09 -15.87 -8.85
CA TRP A 153 -5.34 -14.92 -7.77
C TRP A 153 -6.44 -15.37 -6.81
N ARG A 154 -7.53 -15.94 -7.32
CA ARG A 154 -8.60 -16.51 -6.48
C ARG A 154 -8.08 -17.62 -5.56
N SER A 155 -7.30 -18.55 -6.12
CA SER A 155 -6.71 -19.64 -5.33
C SER A 155 -5.77 -19.12 -4.24
N LEU A 156 -4.98 -18.09 -4.52
CA LEU A 156 -4.11 -17.45 -3.54
C LEU A 156 -4.89 -16.71 -2.44
N ILE A 157 -6.02 -16.08 -2.79
CA ILE A 157 -6.92 -15.45 -1.81
C ILE A 157 -7.53 -16.51 -0.89
N GLU A 158 -8.03 -17.62 -1.45
CA GLU A 158 -8.59 -18.71 -0.66
C GLU A 158 -7.57 -19.32 0.31
N ALA A 159 -6.33 -19.51 -0.13
CA ALA A 159 -5.25 -19.95 0.74
C ALA A 159 -4.99 -18.94 1.86
N ALA A 160 -4.85 -17.65 1.53
CA ALA A 160 -4.58 -16.60 2.51
C ALA A 160 -5.68 -16.41 3.56
N VAL A 161 -6.95 -16.68 3.20
CA VAL A 161 -8.09 -16.59 4.13
C VAL A 161 -8.17 -17.82 5.05
N LYS A 162 -7.67 -18.99 4.62
CA LYS A 162 -7.63 -20.20 5.46
C LYS A 162 -6.53 -20.16 6.52
N ASP A 163 -5.46 -19.42 6.24
CA ASP A 163 -4.29 -19.29 7.12
C ASP A 163 -4.42 -18.13 8.14
N ALA A 164 -5.50 -17.35 8.07
CA ALA A 164 -5.78 -16.20 8.95
C ALA A 164 -6.74 -16.59 10.09
#